data_AF-A0A949SX46-F1
#
_entry.id   AF-A0A949SX46-F1
#
_cell.length_a   1.000
_cell.length_b   1.000
_cell.length_c   1.000
_cell.angle_alpha   90.00
_cell.angle_beta   90.00
_cell.angle_gamma   90.00
#
_symmetry.space_group_name_H-M   'P 1'
#
loop_
_entity.id
_entity.type
_entity.pdbx_description
1 polymer ?
#
loop_
_entity_poly.entity_id
_entity_poly.type
_entity_poly.pdbx_seq_one_letter_code
_entity_poly.pdbx_strand_id
1 'polypeptide(L)'
;MLSLKPLLPPLVVLLLVSVATLRRAEGAEVPLKSEALGRLGCGLGKICLLVLPLEWLMHLVLHGEPQAVSGKAWWLAAMTQTCQLFLLITGVADVVAGLAGLKGRRVQEMHHAPGRAGGFADLWRRLMPGLVSGGGAAVQCVPVLVLVAGTAALWHGTITGASVWFVLHYLLLMLEGSRRRPLLSPLPPPLRVIGVLLILTVSNVLLFSAGLQEALHEWRLMFTDSRPTVYSLLLDKRITSSWLQSVLALAILTCVALPRLGWLLGLPLLTWRVIGILLLPVSLLMAVRESIRIPAPVRAAAQWPVSWFWGEGSSRVHLGYDGWLFPRHELDRRTLRRKDAGLAGSITSLAAELKARGIPLMLVAVPAKLAMHPDQMLRAEYPAAVQPPGFREVLDSLTRAGVDVMDLAPALWGRLVKAPSHYAADSHWTFETMKEAAGLVARRIREKHPALHMEETPLINATILERSTPGDLAVQLLPFGAEKMFGLEHAQLVSIRGLEPDKGSPVLLAGGGLLRVFEDASASFGLNDGVDQHAGFPTQLAALLGRPLDVRTDLEPASITQAAAGKKLVVLVVGADQL
;
A
#
# COMPACT_ATOMS: atom_id res chain seq x y z
N MET A 1 4.83 -8.48 4.31
CA MET A 1 4.11 -8.58 5.59
C MET A 1 3.11 -7.47 5.57
N LEU A 2 1.82 -7.80 5.71
CA LEU A 2 0.82 -6.82 6.07
C LEU A 2 1.32 -6.12 7.35
N SER A 3 1.87 -4.91 7.22
CA SER A 3 2.11 -4.01 8.36
C SER A 3 0.77 -3.44 8.83
N LEU A 4 -0.22 -4.30 8.97
CA LEU A 4 -1.48 -3.98 9.61
C LEU A 4 -1.13 -3.72 11.06
N LYS A 5 -1.62 -2.60 11.60
CA LYS A 5 -1.73 -2.40 13.05
C LYS A 5 -2.23 -3.72 13.67
N PRO A 6 -1.71 -4.15 14.83
CA PRO A 6 -2.07 -5.46 15.34
C PRO A 6 -3.60 -5.47 15.57
N LEU A 7 -4.32 -6.20 14.72
CA LEU A 7 -5.73 -6.53 14.94
C LEU A 7 -5.89 -7.52 16.08
N LEU A 8 -4.79 -8.10 16.54
CA LEU A 8 -4.77 -9.12 17.57
C LEU A 8 -5.34 -8.60 18.91
N PRO A 9 -4.90 -7.47 19.50
CA PRO A 9 -5.53 -6.91 20.71
C PRO A 9 -7.05 -6.71 20.60
N PRO A 10 -7.60 -5.99 19.59
CA PRO A 10 -9.05 -5.84 19.49
C PRO A 10 -9.77 -7.18 19.26
N LEU A 11 -9.20 -8.10 18.46
CA LEU A 11 -9.78 -9.43 18.26
C LEU A 11 -9.87 -10.25 19.56
N VAL A 12 -8.83 -10.22 20.39
CA VAL A 12 -8.81 -10.95 21.67
C VAL A 12 -9.90 -10.42 22.60
N VAL A 13 -10.03 -9.10 22.73
CA VAL A 13 -11.08 -8.49 23.57
C VAL A 13 -12.47 -8.85 23.06
N LEU A 14 -12.70 -8.71 21.75
CA LEU A 14 -13.99 -9.06 21.15
C LEU A 14 -14.33 -10.55 21.29
N LEU A 15 -13.32 -11.42 21.21
CA LEU A 15 -13.49 -12.86 21.43
C LEU A 15 -13.92 -13.14 22.87
N LEU A 16 -13.21 -12.57 23.86
CA LEU A 16 -13.53 -12.74 25.28
C LEU A 16 -14.94 -12.23 25.61
N VAL A 17 -15.29 -11.04 25.11
CA VAL A 17 -16.61 -10.44 25.30
C VAL A 17 -17.70 -11.28 24.63
N SER A 18 -17.47 -11.76 23.41
CA SER A 18 -18.42 -12.64 22.71
C SER A 18 -18.63 -13.96 23.44
N VAL A 19 -17.56 -14.56 23.99
CA VAL A 19 -17.68 -15.78 24.81
C VAL A 19 -18.42 -15.50 26.12
N ALA A 20 -18.13 -14.39 26.80
CA ALA A 20 -18.74 -14.01 28.07
C ALA A 20 -20.24 -13.67 27.93
N THR A 21 -20.64 -13.14 26.78
CA THR A 21 -22.03 -12.77 26.49
C THR A 21 -22.83 -13.86 25.77
N LEU A 22 -22.19 -15.01 25.50
CA LEU A 22 -22.84 -16.15 24.88
C LEU A 22 -23.93 -16.72 25.80
N ARG A 23 -25.20 -16.52 25.43
CA ARG A 23 -26.34 -17.06 26.17
C ARG A 23 -26.88 -18.33 25.49
N ARG A 24 -27.26 -19.32 26.29
CA ARG A 24 -27.91 -20.53 25.79
C ARG A 24 -29.34 -20.20 25.36
N ALA A 25 -29.75 -20.70 24.20
CA ALA A 25 -31.14 -20.67 23.78
C ALA A 25 -31.89 -21.84 24.44
N GLU A 26 -32.58 -21.57 25.55
CA GLU A 26 -33.46 -22.55 26.21
C GLU A 26 -34.64 -22.88 25.29
N GLY A 27 -34.93 -24.17 25.09
CA GLY A 27 -36.06 -24.63 24.28
C GLY A 27 -35.84 -24.73 22.76
N ALA A 28 -34.77 -24.16 22.18
CA ALA A 28 -34.51 -24.24 20.73
C ALA A 28 -33.90 -25.61 20.31
N GLU A 29 -34.05 -26.05 19.06
CA GLU A 29 -33.38 -27.27 18.57
C GLU A 29 -31.85 -27.08 18.50
N VAL A 30 -31.09 -28.18 18.57
CA VAL A 30 -29.64 -28.14 18.36
C VAL A 30 -29.37 -27.80 16.89
N PRO A 31 -28.57 -26.78 16.57
CA PRO A 31 -28.33 -26.40 15.18
C PRO A 31 -27.64 -27.54 14.43
N LEU A 32 -27.98 -27.70 13.16
CA LEU A 32 -27.28 -28.64 12.29
C LEU A 32 -25.80 -28.22 12.17
N LYS A 33 -24.87 -29.19 12.13
CA LYS A 33 -23.43 -28.88 11.97
C LYS A 33 -23.14 -27.99 10.76
N SER A 34 -23.89 -28.15 9.68
CA SER A 34 -23.75 -27.34 8.46
C SER A 34 -24.29 -25.91 8.61
N GLU A 35 -25.25 -25.67 9.51
CA GLU A 35 -25.67 -24.32 9.89
C GLU A 35 -24.60 -23.61 10.71
N ALA A 36 -24.01 -24.32 11.67
CA ALA A 36 -22.89 -23.83 12.44
C ALA A 36 -21.65 -23.52 11.57
N LEU A 37 -21.34 -24.37 10.58
CA LEU A 37 -20.28 -24.13 9.58
C LEU A 37 -20.59 -22.93 8.68
N GLY A 38 -21.84 -22.80 8.22
CA GLY A 38 -22.26 -21.66 7.42
C GLY A 38 -22.09 -20.35 8.18
N ARG A 39 -22.51 -20.31 9.44
CA ARG A 39 -22.32 -19.15 10.32
C ARG A 39 -20.85 -18.81 10.56
N LEU A 40 -20.02 -19.83 10.81
CA LEU A 40 -18.57 -19.66 10.95
C LEU A 40 -17.95 -19.02 9.70
N GLY A 41 -18.35 -19.48 8.52
CA GLY A 41 -17.87 -18.94 7.25
C GLY A 41 -18.35 -17.52 6.97
N CYS A 42 -19.58 -17.15 7.33
CA CYS A 42 -20.05 -15.76 7.29
C CYS A 42 -19.23 -14.86 8.23
N GLY A 43 -18.94 -15.33 9.46
CA GLY A 43 -18.11 -14.61 10.42
C GLY A 43 -16.69 -14.37 9.92
N LEU A 44 -16.04 -15.42 9.39
CA LEU A 44 -14.72 -15.31 8.77
C LEU A 44 -14.75 -14.45 7.49
N GLY A 45 -15.82 -14.51 6.71
CA GLY A 45 -16.02 -13.65 5.53
C GLY A 45 -16.03 -12.17 5.90
N LYS A 46 -16.79 -11.78 6.94
CA LYS A 46 -16.80 -10.40 7.45
C LYS A 46 -15.40 -9.92 7.84
N ILE A 47 -14.60 -10.77 8.50
CA ILE A 47 -13.27 -10.39 8.97
C ILE A 47 -12.25 -10.41 7.81
N CYS A 48 -12.07 -11.55 7.17
CA CYS A 48 -10.98 -11.76 6.20
C CYS A 48 -11.23 -11.11 4.84
N LEU A 49 -12.47 -11.04 4.38
CA LEU A 49 -12.80 -10.52 3.04
C LEU A 49 -13.19 -9.04 3.06
N LEU A 50 -13.64 -8.51 4.21
CA LEU A 50 -14.08 -7.12 4.32
C LEU A 50 -13.20 -6.30 5.27
N VAL A 51 -13.03 -6.70 6.53
CA VAL A 51 -12.25 -5.89 7.49
C VAL A 51 -10.77 -5.81 7.10
N LEU A 52 -10.13 -6.92 6.72
CA LEU A 52 -8.69 -6.90 6.38
C LEU A 52 -8.37 -6.02 5.16
N PRO A 53 -9.10 -6.09 4.02
CA PRO A 53 -8.80 -5.20 2.91
C PRO A 53 -9.16 -3.74 3.21
N LEU A 54 -10.20 -3.48 4.01
CA LEU A 54 -10.54 -2.12 4.45
C LEU A 54 -9.47 -1.49 5.34
N GLU A 55 -8.72 -2.28 6.10
CA GLU A 55 -7.60 -1.76 6.89
C GLU A 55 -6.49 -1.21 6.00
N TRP A 56 -6.32 -1.76 4.79
CA TRP A 56 -5.41 -1.17 3.81
C TRP A 56 -5.85 0.24 3.39
N LEU A 57 -7.14 0.46 3.15
CA LEU A 57 -7.67 1.80 2.86
C LEU A 57 -7.37 2.75 4.03
N MET A 58 -7.63 2.34 5.27
CA MET A 58 -7.30 3.14 6.45
C MET A 58 -5.81 3.46 6.53
N HIS A 59 -4.94 2.49 6.29
CA HIS A 59 -3.50 2.71 6.27
C HIS A 59 -3.08 3.78 5.24
N LEU A 60 -3.66 3.75 4.03
CA LEU A 60 -3.35 4.73 2.99
C LEU A 60 -3.72 6.16 3.39
N VAL A 61 -4.87 6.35 4.05
CA VAL A 61 -5.34 7.67 4.45
C VAL A 61 -4.58 8.17 5.68
N LEU A 62 -4.46 7.34 6.72
CA LEU A 62 -3.81 7.73 7.98
C LEU A 62 -2.31 8.02 7.84
N HIS A 63 -1.64 7.32 6.91
CA HIS A 63 -0.23 7.56 6.60
C HIS A 63 -0.04 8.38 5.34
N GLY A 64 -1.09 9.01 4.81
CA GLY A 64 -1.00 9.80 3.60
C GLY A 64 -0.11 11.04 3.76
N GLU A 65 0.68 11.31 2.72
CA GLU A 65 1.49 12.52 2.61
C GLU A 65 0.57 13.75 2.62
N PRO A 66 0.87 14.84 3.36
CA PRO A 66 -0.05 15.98 3.49
C PRO A 66 -0.52 16.58 2.16
N GLN A 67 0.31 16.56 1.11
CA GLN A 67 -0.07 17.03 -0.23
C GLN A 67 -0.97 16.06 -1.00
N ALA A 68 -1.07 14.80 -0.54
CA ALA A 68 -1.83 13.73 -1.18
C ALA A 68 -3.20 13.51 -0.53
N VAL A 69 -3.40 13.83 0.75
CA VAL A 69 -4.68 13.52 1.42
C VAL A 69 -5.76 14.55 1.07
N SER A 70 -6.86 14.06 0.49
CA SER A 70 -8.03 14.85 0.08
C SER A 70 -9.17 14.75 1.09
N GLY A 71 -10.16 15.67 1.02
CA GLY A 71 -11.39 15.58 1.81
C GLY A 71 -12.18 14.29 1.54
N LYS A 72 -12.18 13.83 0.28
CA LYS A 72 -12.75 12.54 -0.14
C LYS A 72 -12.06 11.37 0.57
N ALA A 73 -10.73 11.39 0.71
CA ALA A 73 -9.99 10.36 1.41
C ALA A 73 -10.45 10.22 2.87
N TRP A 74 -10.68 11.34 3.57
CA TRP A 74 -11.20 11.33 4.94
C TRP A 74 -12.65 10.85 5.05
N TRP A 75 -13.51 11.18 4.09
CA TRP A 75 -14.86 10.58 4.03
C TRP A 75 -14.82 9.07 3.87
N LEU A 76 -13.99 8.57 2.96
CA LEU A 76 -13.82 7.13 2.76
C LEU A 76 -13.25 6.45 4.01
N ALA A 77 -12.29 7.07 4.70
CA ALA A 77 -11.76 6.57 5.96
C ALA A 77 -12.84 6.53 7.07
N ALA A 78 -13.64 7.59 7.23
CA ALA A 78 -14.73 7.63 8.20
C ALA A 78 -15.79 6.54 7.96
N MET A 79 -16.18 6.35 6.70
CA MET A 79 -17.12 5.28 6.31
C MET A 79 -16.51 3.89 6.54
N THR A 80 -15.23 3.73 6.22
CA THR A 80 -14.47 2.50 6.41
C THR A 80 -14.40 2.12 7.88
N GLN A 81 -14.00 3.05 8.74
CA GLN A 81 -13.96 2.86 10.19
C GLN A 81 -15.31 2.39 10.74
N THR A 82 -16.40 3.02 10.29
CA THR A 82 -17.75 2.68 10.73
C THR A 82 -18.12 1.24 10.35
N CYS A 83 -17.82 0.83 9.11
CA CYS A 83 -18.05 -0.53 8.66
C CYS A 83 -17.15 -1.53 9.39
N GLN A 84 -15.87 -1.21 9.57
CA GLN A 84 -14.89 -2.07 10.24
C GLN A 84 -15.34 -2.41 11.67
N LEU A 85 -15.83 -1.44 12.45
CA LEU A 85 -16.33 -1.69 13.80
C LEU A 85 -17.52 -2.67 13.80
N PHE A 86 -18.52 -2.45 12.94
CA PHE A 86 -19.68 -3.34 12.87
C PHE A 86 -19.31 -4.74 12.39
N LEU A 87 -18.50 -4.84 11.34
CA LEU A 87 -18.11 -6.11 10.75
C LEU A 87 -17.19 -6.90 11.70
N LEU A 88 -16.29 -6.23 12.41
CA LEU A 88 -15.40 -6.90 13.35
C LEU A 88 -16.18 -7.43 14.56
N ILE A 89 -17.01 -6.60 15.20
CA ILE A 89 -17.81 -7.01 16.37
C ILE A 89 -18.76 -8.15 16.00
N THR A 90 -19.56 -7.98 14.94
CA THR A 90 -20.54 -9.00 14.53
C THR A 90 -19.87 -10.24 13.92
N GLY A 91 -18.73 -10.09 13.23
CA GLY A 91 -17.96 -11.19 12.66
C GLY A 91 -17.37 -12.09 13.75
N VAL A 92 -16.78 -11.51 14.79
CA VAL A 92 -16.25 -12.28 15.93
C VAL A 92 -17.39 -12.98 16.68
N ALA A 93 -18.52 -12.30 16.89
CA ALA A 93 -19.70 -12.91 17.50
C ALA A 93 -20.19 -14.13 16.68
N ASP A 94 -20.22 -14.04 15.35
CA ASP A 94 -20.60 -15.15 14.46
C ASP A 94 -19.60 -16.31 14.48
N VAL A 95 -18.29 -16.03 14.56
CA VAL A 95 -17.27 -17.06 14.72
C VAL A 95 -17.48 -17.81 16.04
N VAL A 96 -17.68 -17.10 17.15
CA VAL A 96 -17.91 -17.70 18.47
C VAL A 96 -19.19 -18.53 18.49
N ALA A 97 -20.30 -17.98 17.97
CA ALA A 97 -21.57 -18.68 17.87
C ALA A 97 -21.48 -19.94 16.98
N GLY A 98 -20.80 -19.84 15.82
CA GLY A 98 -20.56 -20.97 14.92
C GLY A 98 -19.73 -22.08 15.59
N LEU A 99 -18.65 -21.74 16.29
CA LEU A 99 -17.84 -22.71 17.04
C LEU A 99 -18.61 -23.35 18.20
N ALA A 100 -19.46 -22.59 18.89
CA ALA A 100 -20.32 -23.13 19.93
C ALA A 100 -21.38 -24.09 19.35
N GLY A 101 -22.00 -23.74 18.21
CA GLY A 101 -22.93 -24.61 17.47
C GLY A 101 -22.30 -25.90 16.98
N LEU A 102 -21.05 -25.86 16.51
CA LEU A 102 -20.28 -27.06 16.14
C LEU A 102 -20.05 -28.02 17.32
N LYS A 103 -19.98 -27.48 18.54
CA LYS A 103 -19.91 -28.25 19.80
C LYS A 103 -21.29 -28.67 20.33
N GLY A 104 -22.35 -28.51 19.54
CA GLY A 104 -23.72 -28.86 19.91
C GLY A 104 -24.37 -27.89 20.91
N ARG A 105 -23.81 -26.69 21.13
CA ARG A 105 -24.41 -25.70 22.01
C ARG A 105 -25.46 -24.87 21.26
N ARG A 106 -26.61 -24.66 21.90
CA ARG A 106 -27.68 -23.77 21.41
C ARG A 106 -27.32 -22.33 21.76
N VAL A 107 -27.25 -21.45 20.77
CA VAL A 107 -26.78 -20.07 20.94
C VAL A 107 -27.92 -19.11 20.60
N GLN A 108 -28.25 -18.20 21.50
CA GLN A 108 -29.13 -17.08 21.18
C GLN A 108 -28.44 -16.12 20.21
N GLU A 109 -29.22 -15.44 19.38
CA GLU A 109 -28.67 -14.51 18.41
C GLU A 109 -27.90 -13.37 19.10
N MET A 110 -26.67 -13.12 18.65
CA MET A 110 -25.72 -12.25 19.36
C MET A 110 -25.75 -10.80 18.88
N HIS A 111 -26.47 -10.50 17.79
CA HIS A 111 -26.64 -9.14 17.27
C HIS A 111 -27.90 -9.03 16.39
N HIS A 112 -28.45 -7.82 16.24
CA HIS A 112 -29.75 -7.60 15.58
C HIS A 112 -29.73 -6.45 14.58
N ALA A 113 -28.90 -6.58 13.54
CA ALA A 113 -28.82 -5.64 12.42
C ALA A 113 -28.72 -4.15 12.85
N PRO A 114 -27.60 -3.75 13.48
CA PRO A 114 -27.43 -2.40 14.02
C PRO A 114 -27.66 -1.29 12.97
N GLY A 115 -27.32 -1.52 11.69
CA GLY A 115 -27.53 -0.56 10.62
C GLY A 115 -29.00 -0.24 10.28
N ARG A 116 -29.99 -0.87 10.95
CA ARG A 116 -31.42 -0.51 10.87
C ARG A 116 -31.89 0.48 11.92
N ALA A 117 -31.03 0.83 12.89
CA ALA A 117 -31.43 1.65 14.02
C ALA A 117 -31.76 3.09 13.64
N GLY A 118 -32.94 3.56 14.05
CA GLY A 118 -33.41 4.94 13.87
C GLY A 118 -33.13 5.86 15.07
N GLY A 119 -32.31 5.40 16.03
CA GLY A 119 -31.86 6.14 17.22
C GLY A 119 -30.61 5.49 17.81
N PHE A 120 -29.87 6.24 18.62
CA PHE A 120 -28.59 5.79 19.18
C PHE A 120 -28.78 4.68 20.22
N ALA A 121 -29.80 4.76 21.08
CA ALA A 121 -30.06 3.71 22.05
C ALA A 121 -30.45 2.39 21.38
N ASP A 122 -31.20 2.43 20.27
CA ASP A 122 -31.55 1.24 19.49
C ASP A 122 -30.32 0.67 18.77
N LEU A 123 -29.43 1.52 18.25
CA LEU A 123 -28.19 1.12 17.59
C LEU A 123 -27.33 0.24 18.51
N TRP A 124 -27.02 0.74 19.71
CA TRP A 124 -26.12 0.04 20.64
C TRP A 124 -26.76 -1.22 21.22
N ARG A 125 -28.08 -1.20 21.47
CA ARG A 125 -28.82 -2.40 21.90
C ARG A 125 -28.82 -3.50 20.85
N ARG A 126 -28.82 -3.16 19.56
CA ARG A 126 -28.74 -4.12 18.46
C ARG A 126 -27.33 -4.63 18.19
N LEU A 127 -26.29 -3.84 18.47
CA LEU A 127 -24.91 -4.20 18.15
C LEU A 127 -24.41 -5.36 19.03
N MET A 128 -24.64 -5.28 20.35
CA MET A 128 -24.24 -6.33 21.30
C MET A 128 -25.26 -6.49 22.45
N PRO A 129 -26.45 -7.07 22.20
CA PRO A 129 -27.53 -7.18 23.19
C PRO A 129 -27.11 -7.86 24.49
N GLY A 130 -26.18 -8.81 24.41
CA GLY A 130 -25.70 -9.57 25.58
C GLY A 130 -24.97 -8.73 26.64
N LEU A 131 -24.45 -7.55 26.26
CA LEU A 131 -23.81 -6.59 27.17
C LEU A 131 -24.78 -5.54 27.73
N VAL A 132 -25.99 -5.47 27.21
CA VAL A 132 -26.98 -4.48 27.67
C VAL A 132 -27.44 -4.88 29.07
N SER A 133 -27.23 -3.99 30.04
CA SER A 133 -27.60 -4.18 31.45
C SER A 133 -28.92 -3.47 31.79
N GLY A 134 -29.49 -3.72 32.98
CA GLY A 134 -30.71 -3.05 33.45
C GLY A 134 -30.48 -1.56 33.77
N GLY A 135 -31.55 -0.75 33.74
CA GLY A 135 -31.52 0.70 34.03
C GLY A 135 -32.15 1.57 32.94
N GLY A 136 -31.91 2.89 32.96
CA GLY A 136 -32.35 3.81 31.90
C GLY A 136 -31.49 3.70 30.63
N ALA A 137 -32.05 4.05 29.45
CA ALA A 137 -31.45 3.78 28.13
C ALA A 137 -29.96 4.15 28.00
N ALA A 138 -29.51 5.26 28.60
CA ALA A 138 -28.10 5.65 28.59
C ALA A 138 -27.21 4.68 29.39
N VAL A 139 -27.63 4.32 30.60
CA VAL A 139 -26.90 3.39 31.49
C VAL A 139 -26.82 2.00 30.87
N GLN A 140 -27.90 1.52 30.25
CA GLN A 140 -27.96 0.19 29.64
C GLN A 140 -26.90 0.00 28.52
N CYS A 141 -26.57 1.06 27.79
CA CYS A 141 -25.66 0.99 26.64
C CYS A 141 -24.20 1.33 26.98
N VAL A 142 -23.88 1.74 28.21
CA VAL A 142 -22.50 2.08 28.62
C VAL A 142 -21.51 0.94 28.31
N PRO A 143 -21.79 -0.34 28.64
CA PRO A 143 -20.84 -1.42 28.35
C PRO A 143 -20.54 -1.57 26.86
N VAL A 144 -21.52 -1.31 25.99
CA VAL A 144 -21.35 -1.36 24.53
C VAL A 144 -20.51 -0.18 24.04
N LEU A 145 -20.73 1.02 24.59
CA LEU A 145 -19.89 2.19 24.27
C LEU A 145 -18.44 2.00 24.72
N VAL A 146 -18.22 1.42 25.91
CA VAL A 146 -16.89 1.07 26.41
C VAL A 146 -16.24 0.03 25.49
N LEU A 147 -16.98 -0.98 25.04
CA LEU A 147 -16.47 -1.97 24.10
C LEU A 147 -15.99 -1.30 22.79
N VAL A 148 -16.81 -0.42 22.20
CA VAL A 148 -16.49 0.23 20.93
C VAL A 148 -15.30 1.18 21.07
N ALA A 149 -15.34 2.07 22.07
CA ALA A 149 -14.25 3.01 22.34
C ALA A 149 -12.94 2.28 22.70
N GLY A 150 -13.01 1.25 23.55
CA GLY A 150 -11.86 0.44 23.94
C GLY A 150 -11.29 -0.38 22.79
N THR A 151 -12.14 -0.97 21.94
CA THR A 151 -11.70 -1.68 20.74
C THR A 151 -10.98 -0.73 19.79
N ALA A 152 -11.53 0.45 19.54
CA ALA A 152 -10.89 1.47 18.71
C ALA A 152 -9.56 1.97 19.30
N ALA A 153 -9.51 2.22 20.61
CA ALA A 153 -8.29 2.65 21.28
C ALA A 153 -7.18 1.58 21.19
N LEU A 154 -7.52 0.29 21.35
CA LEU A 154 -6.58 -0.82 21.17
C LEU A 154 -6.13 -0.98 19.72
N TRP A 155 -7.00 -0.66 18.77
CA TRP A 155 -6.71 -0.79 17.34
C TRP A 155 -5.82 0.36 16.84
N HIS A 156 -6.14 1.61 17.17
CA HIS A 156 -5.47 2.79 16.62
C HIS A 156 -4.46 3.45 17.56
N GLY A 157 -4.49 3.12 18.86
CA GLY A 157 -3.58 3.67 19.87
C GLY A 157 -4.01 5.02 20.47
N THR A 158 -5.26 5.42 20.31
CA THR A 158 -5.73 6.80 20.58
C THR A 158 -6.80 6.85 21.68
N ILE A 159 -6.37 6.94 22.95
CA ILE A 159 -7.30 6.96 24.11
C ILE A 159 -8.06 8.28 24.21
N THR A 160 -7.41 9.41 23.91
CA THR A 160 -8.00 10.75 24.03
C THR A 160 -9.20 10.91 23.11
N GLY A 161 -9.04 10.57 21.83
CA GLY A 161 -10.13 10.61 20.84
C GLY A 161 -11.27 9.64 21.20
N ALA A 162 -10.93 8.42 21.61
CA ALA A 162 -11.91 7.43 22.07
C ALA A 162 -12.72 7.89 23.30
N SER A 163 -12.08 8.62 24.23
CA SER A 163 -12.73 9.16 25.42
C SER A 163 -13.70 10.29 25.07
N VAL A 164 -13.31 11.21 24.18
CA VAL A 164 -14.22 12.26 23.68
C VAL A 164 -15.37 11.65 22.89
N TRP A 165 -15.10 10.64 22.05
CA TRP A 165 -16.12 9.90 21.33
C TRP A 165 -17.13 9.23 22.29
N PHE A 166 -16.64 8.62 23.37
CA PHE A 166 -17.48 8.00 24.40
C PHE A 166 -18.39 9.03 25.07
N VAL A 167 -17.84 10.16 25.51
CA VAL A 167 -18.60 11.24 26.15
C VAL A 167 -19.67 11.77 25.19
N LEU A 168 -19.31 12.02 23.93
CA LEU A 168 -20.24 12.49 22.90
C LEU A 168 -21.43 11.54 22.75
N HIS A 169 -21.17 10.24 22.59
CA HIS A 169 -22.24 9.26 22.42
C HIS A 169 -23.06 9.02 23.69
N TYR A 170 -22.42 9.10 24.85
CA TYR A 170 -23.13 9.06 26.13
C TYR A 170 -24.10 10.24 26.28
N LEU A 171 -23.68 11.45 25.90
CA LEU A 171 -24.55 12.64 25.89
C LEU A 171 -25.72 12.47 24.89
N LEU A 172 -25.48 11.92 23.70
CA LEU A 172 -26.55 11.60 22.74
C LEU A 172 -27.59 10.65 23.35
N LEU A 173 -27.15 9.63 24.09
CA LEU A 173 -28.04 8.71 24.78
C LEU A 173 -28.81 9.35 25.94
N MET A 174 -28.16 10.22 26.72
CA MET A 174 -28.82 10.99 27.77
C MET A 174 -29.93 11.88 27.22
N LEU A 175 -29.68 12.52 26.06
CA LEU A 175 -30.67 13.33 25.37
C LEU A 175 -31.84 12.49 24.84
N GLU A 176 -31.59 11.32 24.22
CA GLU A 176 -32.65 10.40 23.80
C GLU A 176 -33.46 9.87 25.00
N GLY A 177 -32.78 9.55 26.10
CA GLY A 177 -33.40 9.09 27.34
C GLY A 177 -34.32 10.13 27.96
N SER A 178 -33.86 11.38 28.04
CA SER A 178 -34.65 12.52 28.54
C SER A 178 -35.87 12.79 27.66
N ARG A 179 -35.70 12.77 26.33
CA ARG A 179 -36.80 12.99 25.38
C ARG A 179 -37.78 11.82 25.30
N ARG A 180 -37.41 10.63 25.78
CA ARG A 180 -38.13 9.35 25.63
C ARG A 180 -38.48 8.99 24.18
N ARG A 181 -37.79 9.58 23.21
CA ARG A 181 -37.94 9.34 21.76
C ARG A 181 -36.61 9.60 21.06
N PRO A 182 -36.36 8.97 19.89
CA PRO A 182 -35.12 9.19 19.15
C PRO A 182 -34.87 10.65 18.82
N LEU A 183 -33.61 11.07 18.78
CA LEU A 183 -33.24 12.47 18.51
C LEU A 183 -33.80 12.98 17.18
N LEU A 184 -33.73 12.13 16.15
CA LEU A 184 -34.19 12.39 14.79
C LEU A 184 -35.66 12.02 14.55
N SER A 185 -36.45 11.78 15.60
CA SER A 185 -37.88 11.42 15.50
C SER A 185 -38.76 12.29 14.59
N PRO A 186 -38.49 13.60 14.37
CA PRO A 186 -39.27 14.40 13.41
C PRO A 186 -39.11 13.95 11.95
N LEU A 187 -38.03 13.24 11.61
CA LEU A 187 -37.76 12.80 10.24
C LEU A 187 -38.51 11.49 9.92
N PRO A 188 -38.81 11.19 8.65
CA PRO A 188 -39.32 9.89 8.24
C PRO A 188 -38.28 8.77 8.53
N PRO A 189 -38.71 7.51 8.72
CA PRO A 189 -37.83 6.40 9.09
C PRO A 189 -36.53 6.24 8.27
N PRO A 190 -36.50 6.36 6.93
CA PRO A 190 -35.24 6.24 6.19
C PRO A 190 -34.25 7.37 6.53
N LEU A 191 -34.72 8.61 6.62
CA LEU A 191 -33.89 9.76 6.96
C LEU A 191 -33.37 9.72 8.39
N ARG A 192 -34.13 9.12 9.33
CA ARG A 192 -33.64 8.84 10.69
C ARG A 192 -32.41 7.96 10.69
N VAL A 193 -32.46 6.83 9.98
CA VAL A 193 -31.34 5.90 9.99
C VAL A 193 -30.13 6.50 9.27
N ILE A 194 -30.36 7.18 8.14
CA ILE A 194 -29.28 7.89 7.42
C ILE A 194 -28.63 8.91 8.36
N GLY A 195 -29.40 9.71 9.10
CA GLY A 195 -28.87 10.68 10.04
C GLY A 195 -28.09 10.06 11.21
N VAL A 196 -28.58 8.95 11.79
CA VAL A 196 -27.84 8.22 12.84
C VAL A 196 -26.51 7.69 12.31
N LEU A 197 -26.51 7.06 11.14
CA LEU A 197 -25.29 6.55 10.52
C LEU A 197 -24.33 7.67 10.12
N LEU A 198 -24.83 8.80 9.62
CA LEU A 198 -24.00 9.95 9.27
C LEU A 198 -23.33 10.55 10.50
N ILE A 199 -24.06 10.76 11.59
CA ILE A 199 -23.49 11.26 12.86
C ILE A 199 -22.46 10.27 13.40
N LEU A 200 -22.74 8.97 13.33
CA LEU A 200 -21.80 7.93 13.72
C LEU A 200 -20.53 7.96 12.85
N THR A 201 -20.67 8.08 11.53
CA THR A 201 -19.54 8.16 10.61
C THR A 201 -18.67 9.38 10.86
N VAL A 202 -19.27 10.56 11.00
CA VAL A 202 -18.51 11.80 11.27
C VAL A 202 -17.82 11.73 12.63
N SER A 203 -18.51 11.24 13.67
CA SER A 203 -17.92 11.13 15.01
C SER A 203 -16.82 10.08 15.08
N ASN A 204 -16.90 8.99 14.32
CA ASN A 204 -15.88 7.93 14.27
C ASN A 204 -14.50 8.39 13.78
N VAL A 205 -14.38 9.59 13.21
CA VAL A 205 -13.08 10.24 12.96
C VAL A 205 -12.25 10.28 14.23
N LEU A 206 -12.87 10.66 15.36
CA LEU A 206 -12.23 10.68 16.69
C LEU A 206 -11.63 9.33 17.12
N LEU A 207 -12.09 8.22 16.56
CA LEU A 207 -11.61 6.89 16.92
C LEU A 207 -10.28 6.52 16.28
N PHE A 208 -9.89 7.16 15.17
CA PHE A 208 -8.64 6.86 14.47
C PHE A 208 -7.68 8.05 14.37
N SER A 209 -8.14 9.29 14.56
CA SER A 209 -7.27 10.47 14.54
C SER A 209 -6.22 10.39 15.65
N ALA A 210 -4.99 10.83 15.34
CA ALA A 210 -3.88 10.78 16.29
C ALA A 210 -4.11 11.64 17.55
N GLY A 211 -4.90 12.70 17.43
CA GLY A 211 -5.25 13.63 18.50
C GLY A 211 -6.47 14.48 18.16
N LEU A 212 -6.86 15.36 19.08
CA LEU A 212 -8.05 16.20 18.91
C LEU A 212 -7.83 17.35 17.91
N GLN A 213 -6.61 17.88 17.83
CA GLN A 213 -6.27 18.92 16.86
C GLN A 213 -6.27 18.35 15.44
N GLU A 214 -5.76 17.13 15.28
CA GLU A 214 -5.80 16.37 14.04
C GLU A 214 -7.24 16.06 13.65
N ALA A 215 -8.07 15.56 14.57
CA ALA A 215 -9.50 15.31 14.29
C ALA A 215 -10.25 16.57 13.80
N LEU A 216 -9.97 17.74 14.40
CA LEU A 216 -10.53 19.02 13.94
C LEU A 216 -10.04 19.39 12.53
N HIS A 217 -8.76 19.17 12.25
CA HIS A 217 -8.19 19.39 10.92
C HIS A 217 -8.80 18.44 9.87
N GLU A 218 -8.94 17.16 10.20
CA GLU A 218 -9.54 16.12 9.36
C GLU A 218 -11.01 16.44 9.04
N TRP A 219 -11.80 16.83 10.04
CA TRP A 219 -13.16 17.32 9.81
C TRP A 219 -13.19 18.53 8.90
N ARG A 220 -12.29 19.51 9.10
CA ARG A 220 -12.22 20.67 8.19
C ARG A 220 -11.95 20.21 6.77
N LEU A 221 -10.99 19.30 6.55
CA LEU A 221 -10.69 18.77 5.23
C LEU A 221 -11.86 18.02 4.60
N MET A 222 -12.64 17.25 5.37
CA MET A 222 -13.84 16.55 4.87
C MET A 222 -14.87 17.48 4.23
N PHE A 223 -14.93 18.75 4.66
CA PHE A 223 -15.92 19.73 4.19
C PHE A 223 -15.29 20.89 3.41
N THR A 224 -13.99 20.83 3.09
CA THR A 224 -13.31 21.88 2.31
C THR A 224 -12.96 21.36 0.92
N ASP A 225 -13.24 22.16 -0.11
CA ASP A 225 -12.82 21.87 -1.48
C ASP A 225 -11.38 22.40 -1.69
N SER A 226 -10.44 21.49 -1.85
CA SER A 226 -9.04 21.80 -2.17
C SER A 226 -8.75 21.38 -3.60
N ARG A 227 -8.12 22.27 -4.38
CA ARG A 227 -7.70 21.93 -5.75
C ARG A 227 -6.85 20.66 -5.74
N PRO A 228 -7.18 19.64 -6.55
CA PRO A 228 -6.47 18.39 -6.55
C PRO A 228 -5.03 18.59 -7.04
N THR A 229 -4.06 18.09 -6.27
CA THR A 229 -2.68 17.92 -6.70
C THR A 229 -2.51 16.57 -7.41
N VAL A 230 -1.43 16.40 -8.18
CA VAL A 230 -1.09 15.09 -8.77
C VAL A 230 -0.98 14.00 -7.69
N TYR A 231 -0.38 14.33 -6.54
CA TYR A 231 -0.26 13.39 -5.42
C TYR A 231 -1.62 13.01 -4.84
N SER A 232 -2.56 13.95 -4.77
CA SER A 232 -3.92 13.67 -4.30
C SER A 232 -4.70 12.79 -5.27
N LEU A 233 -4.52 12.98 -6.58
CA LEU A 233 -5.13 12.12 -7.59
C LEU A 233 -4.52 10.71 -7.56
N LEU A 234 -3.22 10.59 -7.30
CA LEU A 234 -2.55 9.29 -7.14
C LEU A 234 -3.08 8.55 -5.92
N LEU A 235 -3.21 9.23 -4.77
CA LEU A 235 -3.78 8.62 -3.56
C LEU A 235 -5.25 8.25 -3.78
N ASP A 236 -6.03 9.14 -4.39
CA ASP A 236 -7.42 8.91 -4.75
C ASP A 236 -7.56 7.64 -5.60
N LYS A 237 -6.76 7.49 -6.66
CA LYS A 237 -6.76 6.26 -7.48
C LYS A 237 -6.47 5.01 -6.65
N ARG A 238 -5.55 5.09 -5.67
CA ARG A 238 -5.23 3.96 -4.78
C ARG A 238 -6.39 3.58 -3.87
N ILE A 239 -7.05 4.55 -3.23
CA ILE A 239 -8.15 4.30 -2.28
C ILE A 239 -9.46 3.99 -2.99
N THR A 240 -9.59 4.38 -4.26
CA THR A 240 -10.74 4.08 -5.12
C THR A 240 -10.43 3.03 -6.18
N SER A 241 -9.55 2.08 -5.90
CA SER A 241 -9.36 0.94 -6.78
C SER A 241 -10.65 0.12 -6.86
N SER A 242 -10.87 -0.56 -8.00
CA SER A 242 -12.08 -1.37 -8.21
C SER A 242 -12.28 -2.39 -7.10
N TRP A 243 -11.18 -2.97 -6.59
CA TRP A 243 -11.20 -3.89 -5.46
C TRP A 243 -11.67 -3.22 -4.17
N LEU A 244 -11.03 -2.13 -3.74
CA LEU A 244 -11.38 -1.45 -2.48
C LEU A 244 -12.79 -0.85 -2.52
N GLN A 245 -13.21 -0.32 -3.67
CA GLN A 245 -14.60 0.13 -3.86
C GLN A 245 -15.59 -1.03 -3.73
N SER A 246 -15.30 -2.18 -4.33
CA SER A 246 -16.16 -3.37 -4.23
C SER A 246 -16.24 -3.86 -2.79
N VAL A 247 -15.11 -3.91 -2.08
CA VAL A 247 -15.06 -4.29 -0.67
C VAL A 247 -15.85 -3.30 0.20
N LEU A 248 -15.65 -1.99 0.01
CA LEU A 248 -16.37 -0.97 0.77
C LEU A 248 -17.88 -1.00 0.47
N ALA A 249 -18.27 -1.17 -0.80
CA ALA A 249 -19.66 -1.31 -1.19
C ALA A 249 -20.29 -2.56 -0.55
N LEU A 250 -19.59 -3.70 -0.56
CA LEU A 250 -20.05 -4.93 0.07
C LEU A 250 -20.09 -4.82 1.60
N ALA A 251 -19.17 -4.07 2.21
CA ALA A 251 -19.17 -3.77 3.64
C ALA A 251 -20.37 -2.91 4.04
N ILE A 252 -20.66 -1.84 3.29
CA ILE A 252 -21.86 -1.01 3.49
C ILE A 252 -23.12 -1.85 3.26
N LEU A 253 -23.16 -2.65 2.19
CA LEU A 253 -24.27 -3.56 1.90
C LEU A 253 -24.51 -4.50 3.08
N THR A 254 -23.45 -5.09 3.63
CA THR A 254 -23.52 -6.03 4.76
C THR A 254 -23.99 -5.35 6.04
N CYS A 255 -23.48 -4.16 6.34
CA CYS A 255 -23.82 -3.44 7.56
C CYS A 255 -25.22 -2.81 7.52
N VAL A 256 -25.66 -2.34 6.35
CA VAL A 256 -26.79 -1.41 6.20
C VAL A 256 -27.91 -2.01 5.35
N ALA A 257 -27.60 -2.56 4.17
CA ALA A 257 -28.61 -2.91 3.18
C ALA A 257 -29.17 -4.34 3.31
N LEU A 258 -28.31 -5.37 3.46
CA LEU A 258 -28.71 -6.77 3.60
C LEU A 258 -29.81 -6.97 4.65
N PRO A 259 -29.73 -6.34 5.85
CA PRO A 259 -30.78 -6.51 6.84
C PRO A 259 -32.15 -5.97 6.45
N ARG A 260 -32.25 -5.18 5.37
CA ARG A 260 -33.49 -4.58 4.87
C ARG A 260 -34.06 -5.30 3.64
N LEU A 261 -33.30 -6.19 3.00
CA LEU A 261 -33.72 -6.90 1.80
C LEU A 261 -34.54 -8.15 2.18
N GLY A 262 -35.84 -7.95 2.38
CA GLY A 262 -36.76 -9.02 2.81
C GLY A 262 -36.79 -10.23 1.87
N TRP A 263 -36.66 -10.02 0.55
CA TRP A 263 -36.60 -11.11 -0.43
C TRP A 263 -35.36 -11.99 -0.27
N LEU A 264 -34.21 -11.38 0.06
CA LEU A 264 -32.93 -12.07 0.21
C LEU A 264 -32.89 -12.83 1.55
N LEU A 265 -33.43 -12.20 2.60
CA LEU A 265 -33.61 -12.83 3.91
C LEU A 265 -34.66 -13.96 3.88
N GLY A 266 -35.58 -13.93 2.92
CA GLY A 266 -36.58 -14.98 2.68
C GLY A 266 -36.06 -16.17 1.86
N LEU A 267 -34.80 -16.17 1.43
CA LEU A 267 -34.19 -17.33 0.76
C LEU A 267 -34.13 -18.54 1.71
N PRO A 268 -34.18 -19.78 1.18
CA PRO A 268 -34.09 -20.98 2.01
C PRO A 268 -32.82 -20.97 2.88
N LEU A 269 -32.93 -21.46 4.11
CA LEU A 269 -31.79 -21.61 5.03
C LEU A 269 -30.64 -22.41 4.41
N LEU A 270 -30.95 -23.36 3.52
CA LEU A 270 -29.96 -24.13 2.77
C LEU A 270 -29.04 -23.23 1.92
N THR A 271 -29.59 -22.19 1.29
CA THR A 271 -28.82 -21.27 0.45
C THR A 271 -27.77 -20.52 1.26
N TRP A 272 -28.17 -19.95 2.39
CA TRP A 272 -27.26 -19.25 3.30
C TRP A 272 -26.21 -20.18 3.93
N ARG A 273 -26.58 -21.44 4.20
CA ARG A 273 -25.66 -22.47 4.65
C ARG A 273 -24.57 -22.76 3.61
N VAL A 274 -24.96 -22.98 2.36
CA VAL A 274 -24.02 -23.25 1.27
C VAL A 274 -23.10 -22.06 1.03
N ILE A 275 -23.65 -20.84 0.96
CA ILE A 275 -22.86 -19.60 0.81
C ILE A 275 -21.85 -19.48 1.94
N GLY A 276 -22.29 -19.61 3.20
CA GLY A 276 -21.41 -19.54 4.36
C GLY A 276 -20.28 -20.58 4.30
N ILE A 277 -20.59 -21.83 3.95
CA ILE A 277 -19.57 -22.88 3.83
C ILE A 277 -18.55 -22.55 2.71
N LEU A 278 -19.00 -22.04 1.57
CA LEU A 278 -18.12 -21.65 0.46
C LEU A 278 -17.22 -20.44 0.82
N LEU A 279 -17.66 -19.58 1.74
CA LEU A 279 -16.84 -18.47 2.22
C LEU A 279 -15.62 -18.93 3.06
N LEU A 280 -15.64 -20.13 3.67
CA LEU A 280 -14.54 -20.62 4.49
C LEU A 280 -13.20 -20.71 3.73
N PRO A 281 -13.08 -21.50 2.63
CA PRO A 281 -11.82 -21.62 1.91
C PRO A 281 -11.38 -20.28 1.32
N VAL A 282 -12.31 -19.46 0.82
CA VAL A 282 -12.01 -18.14 0.24
C VAL A 282 -11.46 -17.18 1.30
N SER A 283 -12.07 -17.15 2.49
CA SER A 283 -11.62 -16.32 3.61
C SER A 283 -10.22 -16.69 4.08
N LEU A 284 -9.94 -17.99 4.20
CA LEU A 284 -8.61 -18.49 4.58
C LEU A 284 -7.56 -18.18 3.51
N LEU A 285 -7.90 -18.38 2.23
CA LEU A 285 -7.00 -18.09 1.12
C LEU A 285 -6.64 -16.60 1.05
N MET A 286 -7.62 -15.71 1.20
CA MET A 286 -7.37 -14.26 1.22
C MET A 286 -6.53 -13.82 2.41
N ALA A 287 -6.74 -14.41 3.60
CA ALA A 287 -5.97 -14.09 4.80
C ALA A 287 -4.47 -14.39 4.65
N VAL A 288 -4.10 -15.33 3.77
CA VAL A 288 -2.71 -15.75 3.57
C VAL A 288 -2.10 -15.30 2.24
N ARG A 289 -2.87 -14.63 1.38
CA ARG A 289 -2.51 -14.20 0.01
C ARG A 289 -1.12 -13.57 -0.09
N GLU A 290 -0.78 -12.69 0.85
CA GLU A 290 0.46 -11.91 0.80
C GLU A 290 1.56 -12.41 1.76
N SER A 291 1.35 -13.55 2.40
CA SER A 291 2.33 -14.09 3.33
C SER A 291 3.49 -14.74 2.57
N ILE A 292 4.71 -14.24 2.80
CA ILE A 292 5.94 -14.77 2.17
C ILE A 292 6.20 -16.22 2.59
N ARG A 293 5.68 -16.66 3.74
CA ARG A 293 5.83 -18.04 4.24
C ARG A 293 4.99 -19.06 3.46
N ILE A 294 4.09 -18.59 2.59
CA ILE A 294 3.15 -19.45 1.86
C ILE A 294 3.75 -19.81 0.49
N PRO A 295 3.64 -21.08 0.05
CA PRO A 295 4.14 -21.51 -1.25
C PRO A 295 3.63 -20.66 -2.41
N ALA A 296 4.49 -20.44 -3.41
CA ALA A 296 4.15 -19.64 -4.59
C ALA A 296 2.84 -20.05 -5.29
N PRO A 297 2.50 -21.35 -5.43
CA PRO A 297 1.24 -21.75 -6.08
C PRO A 297 0.00 -21.26 -5.34
N VAL A 298 0.02 -21.28 -4.01
CA VAL A 298 -1.10 -20.83 -3.17
C VAL A 298 -1.25 -19.31 -3.26
N ARG A 299 -0.13 -18.57 -3.24
CA ARG A 299 -0.16 -17.11 -3.44
C ARG A 299 -0.66 -16.73 -4.83
N ALA A 300 -0.23 -17.45 -5.87
CA ALA A 300 -0.69 -17.23 -7.23
C ALA A 300 -2.21 -17.51 -7.37
N ALA A 301 -2.70 -18.60 -6.78
CA ALA A 301 -4.13 -18.93 -6.77
C ALA A 301 -4.97 -17.87 -6.02
N ALA A 302 -4.43 -17.27 -4.96
CA ALA A 302 -5.08 -16.17 -4.25
C ALA A 302 -5.02 -14.83 -5.02
N GLN A 303 -3.89 -14.53 -5.68
CA GLN A 303 -3.68 -13.27 -6.39
C GLN A 303 -4.43 -13.22 -7.72
N TRP A 304 -4.45 -14.32 -8.48
CA TRP A 304 -4.97 -14.36 -9.84
C TRP A 304 -6.40 -13.84 -9.99
N PRO A 305 -7.40 -14.25 -9.17
CA PRO A 305 -8.76 -13.72 -9.28
C PRO A 305 -8.82 -12.21 -9.02
N VAL A 306 -8.00 -11.71 -8.08
CA VAL A 306 -7.98 -10.31 -7.70
C VAL A 306 -7.37 -9.45 -8.81
N SER A 307 -6.27 -9.90 -9.42
CA SER A 307 -5.69 -9.26 -10.60
C SER A 307 -6.64 -9.31 -11.80
N TRP A 308 -7.26 -10.46 -12.07
CA TRP A 308 -8.09 -10.66 -13.26
C TRP A 308 -9.41 -9.88 -13.21
N PHE A 309 -10.17 -9.98 -12.12
CA PHE A 309 -11.50 -9.36 -12.03
C PHE A 309 -11.46 -7.87 -11.65
N TRP A 310 -10.48 -7.45 -10.85
CA TRP A 310 -10.43 -6.08 -10.33
C TRP A 310 -9.23 -5.26 -10.82
N GLY A 311 -8.27 -5.86 -11.54
CA GLY A 311 -7.05 -5.18 -11.92
C GLY A 311 -6.22 -4.74 -10.71
N GLU A 312 -6.31 -5.47 -9.59
CA GLU A 312 -5.64 -5.09 -8.35
C GLU A 312 -4.31 -5.83 -8.18
N GLY A 313 -3.29 -5.09 -7.74
CA GLY A 313 -1.94 -5.58 -7.59
C GLY A 313 -1.72 -6.37 -6.29
N SER A 314 -0.47 -6.41 -5.84
CA SER A 314 -0.07 -6.96 -4.54
C SER A 314 0.53 -5.86 -3.65
N SER A 315 0.95 -6.19 -2.42
CA SER A 315 1.74 -5.26 -1.60
C SER A 315 3.07 -4.81 -2.20
N ARG A 316 3.52 -5.38 -3.32
CA ARG A 316 4.78 -5.01 -3.99
C ARG A 316 4.62 -4.44 -5.39
N VAL A 317 3.54 -4.78 -6.08
CA VAL A 317 3.29 -4.38 -7.47
C VAL A 317 1.93 -3.73 -7.56
N HIS A 318 1.83 -2.62 -8.27
CA HIS A 318 0.58 -1.95 -8.59
C HIS A 318 0.34 -2.00 -10.10
N LEU A 319 -0.92 -2.14 -10.53
CA LEU A 319 -1.29 -2.16 -11.94
C LEU A 319 -1.63 -0.74 -12.41
N GLY A 320 -1.00 -0.33 -13.49
CA GLY A 320 -1.37 0.82 -14.31
C GLY A 320 -2.33 0.44 -15.43
N TYR A 321 -2.52 1.36 -16.36
CA TYR A 321 -3.28 1.13 -17.59
C TYR A 321 -2.45 0.31 -18.60
N ASP A 322 -3.14 -0.32 -19.55
CA ASP A 322 -2.54 -0.88 -20.76
C ASP A 322 -1.38 -1.88 -20.49
N GLY A 323 -1.51 -2.66 -19.40
CA GLY A 323 -0.55 -3.70 -19.01
C GLY A 323 0.66 -3.22 -18.20
N TRP A 324 0.77 -1.92 -17.93
CA TRP A 324 1.87 -1.37 -17.16
C TRP A 324 1.82 -1.79 -15.69
N LEU A 325 2.97 -2.20 -15.15
CA LEU A 325 3.16 -2.55 -13.75
C LEU A 325 4.11 -1.57 -13.08
N PHE A 326 3.83 -1.20 -11.84
CA PHE A 326 4.63 -0.25 -11.08
C PHE A 326 5.07 -0.85 -9.73
N PRO A 327 6.30 -0.60 -9.28
CA PRO A 327 6.69 -0.97 -7.92
C PRO A 327 5.86 -0.18 -6.91
N ARG A 328 5.30 -0.85 -5.89
CA ARG A 328 4.43 -0.22 -4.89
C ARG A 328 5.14 0.87 -4.10
N HIS A 329 6.43 0.68 -3.84
CA HIS A 329 7.25 1.64 -3.10
C HIS A 329 7.36 3.00 -3.81
N GLU A 330 7.32 3.04 -5.14
CA GLU A 330 7.33 4.31 -5.90
C GLU A 330 6.04 5.10 -5.70
N LEU A 331 4.89 4.40 -5.62
CA LEU A 331 3.62 5.04 -5.27
C LEU A 331 3.62 5.49 -3.81
N ASP A 332 4.14 4.67 -2.90
CA ASP A 332 4.24 5.01 -1.47
C ASP A 332 5.07 6.28 -1.28
N ARG A 333 6.19 6.45 -1.99
CA ARG A 333 7.01 7.68 -1.97
C ARG A 333 6.29 8.94 -2.39
N ARG A 334 5.21 8.84 -3.19
CA ARG A 334 4.43 9.99 -3.68
C ARG A 334 3.15 10.25 -2.91
N THR A 335 2.66 9.27 -2.16
CA THR A 335 1.31 9.33 -1.57
C THR A 335 1.30 9.09 -0.06
N LEU A 336 2.34 8.52 0.52
CA LEU A 336 2.46 8.26 1.95
C LEU A 336 3.60 9.07 2.56
N ARG A 337 3.46 9.44 3.83
CA ARG A 337 4.50 10.09 4.62
C ARG A 337 5.75 9.23 4.66
N ARG A 338 6.86 9.89 4.43
CA ARG A 338 8.19 9.28 4.49
C ARG A 338 8.49 8.78 5.91
N LYS A 339 8.66 7.46 6.07
CA LYS A 339 9.10 6.84 7.32
C LYS A 339 10.62 6.89 7.50
N ASP A 340 11.36 6.71 6.40
CA ASP A 340 12.83 6.64 6.41
C ASP A 340 13.45 7.89 5.78
N ALA A 341 14.48 8.45 6.40
CA ALA A 341 15.22 9.61 5.89
C ALA A 341 15.89 9.38 4.51
N GLY A 342 15.91 8.13 4.01
CA GLY A 342 16.54 7.69 2.76
C GLY A 342 18.02 8.03 2.70
N LEU A 343 18.58 8.17 1.49
CA LEU A 343 20.02 8.24 1.30
C LEU A 343 20.63 9.64 1.44
N ALA A 344 19.82 10.70 1.46
CA ALA A 344 20.33 12.07 1.47
C ALA A 344 21.30 12.35 2.63
N GLY A 345 20.98 11.89 3.84
CA GLY A 345 21.86 12.04 5.01
C GLY A 345 23.18 11.28 4.85
N SER A 346 23.13 10.01 4.44
CA SER A 346 24.30 9.17 4.21
C SER A 346 25.21 9.72 3.10
N ILE A 347 24.62 10.24 2.01
CA ILE A 347 25.36 10.88 0.92
C ILE A 347 26.02 12.16 1.40
N THR A 348 25.36 12.95 2.25
CA THR A 348 25.95 14.16 2.83
C THR A 348 27.18 13.84 3.68
N SER A 349 27.10 12.81 4.53
CA SER A 349 28.25 12.34 5.32
C SER A 349 29.39 11.83 4.43
N LEU A 350 29.07 11.01 3.43
CA LEU A 350 30.04 10.51 2.46
C LEU A 350 30.72 11.65 1.68
N ALA A 351 29.96 12.67 1.28
CA ALA A 351 30.49 13.85 0.60
C ALA A 351 31.51 14.58 1.47
N ALA A 352 31.24 14.72 2.78
CA ALA A 352 32.19 15.35 3.71
C ALA A 352 33.49 14.53 3.84
N GLU A 353 33.39 13.21 3.96
CA GLU A 353 34.56 12.31 4.05
C GLU A 353 35.41 12.33 2.79
N LEU A 354 34.78 12.28 1.60
CA LEU A 354 35.49 12.32 0.33
C LEU A 354 36.13 13.68 0.08
N LYS A 355 35.44 14.77 0.45
CA LYS A 355 35.96 16.13 0.36
C LYS A 355 37.22 16.32 1.22
N ALA A 356 37.26 15.72 2.42
CA ALA A 356 38.45 15.75 3.28
C ALA A 356 39.68 15.06 2.63
N ARG A 357 39.45 14.15 1.67
CA ARG A 357 40.49 13.46 0.89
C ARG A 357 40.75 14.10 -0.48
N GLY A 358 40.09 15.22 -0.79
CA GLY A 358 40.19 15.89 -2.08
C GLY A 358 39.53 15.13 -3.24
N ILE A 359 38.60 14.21 -2.95
CA ILE A 359 37.92 13.38 -3.96
C ILE A 359 36.54 13.97 -4.25
N PRO A 360 36.26 14.42 -5.48
CA PRO A 360 34.94 14.88 -5.89
C PRO A 360 33.90 13.75 -5.85
N LEU A 361 32.68 14.09 -5.42
CA LEU A 361 31.52 13.21 -5.45
C LEU A 361 30.49 13.73 -6.46
N MET A 362 30.14 12.88 -7.42
CA MET A 362 29.05 13.11 -8.36
C MET A 362 27.88 12.21 -8.02
N LEU A 363 26.68 12.78 -7.93
CA LEU A 363 25.43 12.05 -7.72
C LEU A 363 24.59 12.08 -8.99
N VAL A 364 24.26 10.91 -9.51
CA VAL A 364 23.36 10.71 -10.64
C VAL A 364 22.02 10.20 -10.10
N ALA A 365 21.02 11.08 -10.11
CA ALA A 365 19.67 10.76 -9.71
C ALA A 365 18.86 10.25 -10.92
N VAL A 366 18.58 8.95 -10.93
CA VAL A 366 17.81 8.29 -11.98
C VAL A 366 16.32 8.39 -11.65
N PRO A 367 15.47 8.97 -12.52
CA PRO A 367 14.04 9.07 -12.25
C PRO A 367 13.39 7.68 -12.17
N ALA A 368 12.48 7.53 -11.23
CA ALA A 368 11.69 6.31 -11.06
C ALA A 368 10.71 6.10 -12.22
N LYS A 369 10.24 4.86 -12.40
CA LYS A 369 9.33 4.50 -13.48
C LYS A 369 8.04 5.32 -13.44
N LEU A 370 7.43 5.46 -12.26
CA LEU A 370 6.23 6.26 -12.05
C LEU A 370 6.44 7.77 -12.27
N ALA A 371 7.66 8.27 -12.06
CA ALA A 371 7.98 9.66 -12.37
C ALA A 371 7.91 9.93 -13.88
N MET A 372 8.35 8.94 -14.67
CA MET A 372 8.47 9.04 -16.12
C MET A 372 7.20 8.62 -16.87
N HIS A 373 6.38 7.73 -16.30
CA HIS A 373 5.12 7.27 -16.89
C HIS A 373 3.92 7.48 -15.96
N PRO A 374 3.68 8.72 -15.48
CA PRO A 374 2.53 9.01 -14.63
C PRO A 374 1.20 8.90 -15.39
N ASP A 375 1.21 9.06 -16.71
CA ASP A 375 0.07 8.90 -17.64
C ASP A 375 -0.50 7.48 -17.63
N GLN A 376 0.37 6.49 -17.48
CA GLN A 376 0.00 5.08 -17.31
C GLN A 376 -0.61 4.80 -15.92
N MET A 377 -0.51 5.75 -14.99
CA MET A 377 -1.21 5.70 -13.71
C MET A 377 -2.44 6.61 -13.68
N LEU A 378 -2.39 7.77 -14.30
CA LEU A 378 -3.47 8.75 -14.31
C LEU A 378 -3.49 9.34 -15.71
N ARG A 379 -4.54 9.06 -16.48
CA ARG A 379 -4.65 9.55 -17.86
C ARG A 379 -4.84 11.06 -17.86
N ALA A 380 -3.74 11.78 -17.98
CA ALA A 380 -3.66 13.23 -18.00
C ALA A 380 -2.39 13.65 -18.75
N GLU A 381 -2.33 14.92 -19.15
CA GLU A 381 -1.12 15.52 -19.69
C GLU A 381 -0.24 16.04 -18.55
N TYR A 382 1.06 15.77 -18.67
CA TYR A 382 2.05 16.15 -17.68
C TYR A 382 3.11 17.06 -18.31
N PRO A 383 3.37 18.25 -17.74
CA PRO A 383 4.39 19.14 -18.28
C PRO A 383 5.82 18.66 -18.00
N ALA A 384 6.01 17.82 -16.97
CA ALA A 384 7.30 17.30 -16.53
C ALA A 384 7.12 16.01 -15.71
N ALA A 385 8.24 15.33 -15.44
CA ALA A 385 8.29 14.13 -14.60
C ALA A 385 7.73 14.37 -13.19
N VAL A 386 6.95 13.43 -12.67
CA VAL A 386 6.31 13.53 -11.36
C VAL A 386 7.23 12.99 -10.29
N GLN A 387 8.10 13.85 -9.76
CA GLN A 387 9.04 13.50 -8.70
C GLN A 387 8.35 13.38 -7.33
N PRO A 388 8.97 12.69 -6.35
CA PRO A 388 8.47 12.66 -4.97
C PRO A 388 8.36 14.07 -4.37
N PRO A 389 7.39 14.30 -3.47
CA PRO A 389 7.31 15.54 -2.69
C PRO A 389 8.63 15.81 -1.95
N GLY A 390 9.13 17.05 -1.98
CA GLY A 390 10.37 17.42 -1.31
C GLY A 390 11.67 17.06 -2.07
N PHE A 391 11.57 16.43 -3.25
CA PHE A 391 12.75 15.95 -3.99
C PHE A 391 13.70 17.08 -4.39
N ARG A 392 13.16 18.22 -4.83
CA ARG A 392 13.99 19.35 -5.26
C ARG A 392 14.80 19.93 -4.11
N GLU A 393 14.18 20.07 -2.95
CA GLU A 393 14.82 20.55 -1.73
C GLU A 393 15.96 19.61 -1.29
N VAL A 394 15.80 18.29 -1.46
CA VAL A 394 16.86 17.31 -1.21
C VAL A 394 18.05 17.53 -2.17
N LEU A 395 17.81 17.66 -3.48
CA LEU A 395 18.89 17.90 -4.44
C LEU A 395 19.64 19.22 -4.17
N ASP A 396 18.91 20.28 -3.81
CA ASP A 396 19.49 21.58 -3.48
C ASP A 396 20.31 21.52 -2.17
N SER A 397 19.92 20.67 -1.20
CA SER A 397 20.70 20.42 0.01
C SER A 397 22.01 19.69 -0.27
N LEU A 398 22.00 18.67 -1.14
CA LEU A 398 23.19 17.91 -1.54
C LEU A 398 24.16 18.76 -2.35
N THR A 399 23.62 19.62 -3.22
CA THR A 399 24.43 20.59 -3.97
C THR A 399 25.15 21.55 -3.03
N ARG A 400 24.46 22.07 -2.00
CA ARG A 400 25.08 22.90 -0.96
C ARG A 400 26.14 22.17 -0.13
N ALA A 401 26.01 20.86 0.04
CA ALA A 401 27.03 20.02 0.67
C ALA A 401 28.28 19.81 -0.20
N GLY A 402 28.28 20.29 -1.45
CA GLY A 402 29.41 20.19 -2.39
C GLY A 402 29.36 18.96 -3.28
N VAL A 403 28.23 18.27 -3.36
CA VAL A 403 28.01 17.15 -4.29
C VAL A 403 27.69 17.70 -5.69
N ASP A 404 28.30 17.14 -6.73
CA ASP A 404 27.89 17.43 -8.11
C ASP A 404 26.63 16.64 -8.45
N VAL A 405 25.46 17.26 -8.30
CA VAL A 405 24.17 16.60 -8.49
C VAL A 405 23.72 16.70 -9.95
N MET A 406 23.33 15.55 -10.50
CA MET A 406 22.80 15.40 -11.84
C MET A 406 21.40 14.75 -11.78
N ASP A 407 20.36 15.55 -12.03
CA ASP A 407 18.99 15.05 -12.20
C ASP A 407 18.78 14.68 -13.67
N LEU A 408 18.56 13.39 -13.94
CA LEU A 408 18.35 12.91 -15.30
C LEU A 408 16.92 13.12 -15.81
N ALA A 409 15.95 13.42 -14.93
CA ALA A 409 14.54 13.44 -15.30
C ALA A 409 14.21 14.45 -16.42
N PRO A 410 14.68 15.72 -16.38
CA PRO A 410 14.35 16.68 -17.44
C PRO A 410 14.89 16.26 -18.82
N ALA A 411 16.10 15.71 -18.87
CA ALA A 411 16.74 15.28 -20.11
C ALA A 411 16.04 14.04 -20.69
N LEU A 412 15.67 13.08 -19.85
CA LEU A 412 14.97 11.87 -20.28
C LEU A 412 13.48 12.15 -20.62
N TRP A 413 12.84 13.13 -19.96
CA TRP A 413 11.44 13.46 -20.18
C TRP A 413 11.18 13.92 -21.61
N GLY A 414 12.05 14.79 -22.14
CA GLY A 414 11.96 15.27 -23.52
C GLY A 414 12.08 14.16 -24.58
N ARG A 415 12.51 12.95 -24.21
CA ARG A 415 12.66 11.81 -25.11
C ARG A 415 11.48 10.85 -25.09
N LEU A 416 10.57 10.96 -24.12
CA LEU A 416 9.40 10.07 -24.01
C LEU A 416 8.54 10.08 -25.27
N VAL A 417 8.54 11.18 -26.02
CA VAL A 417 7.87 11.30 -27.33
C VAL A 417 8.38 10.27 -28.34
N LYS A 418 9.65 9.87 -28.25
CA LYS A 418 10.29 8.94 -29.21
C LYS A 418 10.19 7.49 -28.76
N ALA A 419 10.43 7.23 -27.47
CA ALA A 419 10.46 5.88 -26.93
C ALA A 419 10.18 5.87 -25.41
N PRO A 420 9.56 4.80 -24.88
CA PRO A 420 9.39 4.62 -23.45
C PRO A 420 10.71 4.55 -22.70
N SER A 421 10.76 5.19 -21.52
CA SER A 421 11.95 5.16 -20.68
C SER A 421 12.14 3.87 -19.87
N HIS A 422 11.06 3.12 -19.66
CA HIS A 422 11.02 1.88 -18.86
C HIS A 422 10.18 0.84 -19.61
N TYR A 423 10.42 -0.44 -19.32
CA TYR A 423 9.56 -1.52 -19.81
C TYR A 423 8.21 -1.50 -19.09
N ALA A 424 7.16 -2.06 -19.69
CA ALA A 424 5.82 -2.02 -19.11
C ALA A 424 5.69 -2.95 -17.90
N ALA A 425 6.22 -4.17 -17.99
CA ALA A 425 6.11 -5.22 -16.98
C ALA A 425 7.36 -5.40 -16.08
N ASP A 426 8.39 -4.57 -16.28
CA ASP A 426 9.64 -4.59 -15.49
C ASP A 426 9.85 -3.26 -14.73
N SER A 427 10.56 -3.29 -13.60
CA SER A 427 10.87 -2.13 -12.78
C SER A 427 11.99 -1.26 -13.35
N HIS A 428 12.82 -1.78 -14.25
CA HIS A 428 14.01 -1.10 -14.76
C HIS A 428 13.74 -0.27 -16.02
N TRP A 429 14.63 0.70 -16.26
CA TRP A 429 14.68 1.47 -17.49
C TRP A 429 14.94 0.60 -18.73
N THR A 430 14.55 1.11 -19.90
CA THR A 430 14.90 0.47 -21.18
C THR A 430 16.40 0.55 -21.43
N PHE A 431 16.92 -0.40 -22.21
CA PHE A 431 18.35 -0.41 -22.57
C PHE A 431 18.80 0.91 -23.22
N GLU A 432 17.97 1.46 -24.10
CA GLU A 432 18.25 2.75 -24.74
C GLU A 432 18.26 3.91 -23.74
N THR A 433 17.36 3.91 -22.75
CA THR A 433 17.37 4.95 -21.69
C THR A 433 18.61 4.87 -20.83
N MET A 434 19.07 3.66 -20.51
CA MET A 434 20.30 3.42 -19.78
C MET A 434 21.52 3.92 -20.56
N LYS A 435 21.60 3.65 -21.86
CA LYS A 435 22.66 4.18 -22.74
C LYS A 435 22.69 5.71 -22.79
N GLU A 436 21.52 6.33 -22.86
CA GLU A 436 21.40 7.78 -22.86
C GLU A 436 21.82 8.38 -21.52
N ALA A 437 21.44 7.76 -20.41
CA ALA A 437 21.94 8.12 -19.09
C ALA A 437 23.47 8.02 -19.03
N ALA A 438 24.06 6.93 -19.53
CA ALA A 438 25.51 6.77 -19.59
C ALA A 438 26.18 7.84 -20.46
N GLY A 439 25.57 8.21 -21.60
CA GLY A 439 26.00 9.30 -22.48
C GLY A 439 26.01 10.66 -21.78
N LEU A 440 24.93 10.99 -21.07
CA LEU A 440 24.83 12.23 -20.31
C LEU A 440 25.86 12.30 -19.17
N VAL A 441 26.07 11.20 -18.45
CA VAL A 441 27.07 11.10 -17.38
C VAL A 441 28.49 11.21 -17.95
N ALA A 442 28.81 10.48 -19.02
CA ALA A 442 30.10 10.56 -19.69
C ALA A 442 30.41 11.99 -20.16
N ARG A 443 29.42 12.67 -20.76
CA ARG A 443 29.55 14.08 -21.17
C ARG A 443 29.87 14.98 -19.97
N ARG A 444 29.15 14.83 -18.85
CA ARG A 444 29.39 15.60 -17.63
C ARG A 444 30.80 15.36 -17.07
N ILE A 445 31.27 14.11 -17.09
CA ILE A 445 32.62 13.74 -16.67
C ILE A 445 33.66 14.37 -17.60
N ARG A 446 33.48 14.35 -18.93
CA ARG A 446 34.40 14.99 -19.88
C ARG A 446 34.47 16.51 -19.67
N GLU A 447 33.33 17.15 -19.40
CA GLU A 447 33.26 18.61 -19.16
C GLU A 447 33.98 19.02 -17.86
N LYS A 448 33.84 18.25 -16.77
CA LYS A 448 34.39 18.63 -15.45
C LYS A 448 35.72 17.98 -15.10
N HIS A 449 36.01 16.82 -15.66
CA HIS A 449 37.17 15.99 -15.36
C HIS A 449 37.79 15.43 -16.65
N PRO A 450 38.26 16.29 -17.58
CA PRO A 450 38.72 15.86 -18.90
C PRO A 450 39.84 14.82 -18.85
N ALA A 451 40.73 14.89 -17.86
CA ALA A 451 41.82 13.92 -17.64
C ALA A 451 41.34 12.49 -17.28
N LEU A 452 40.05 12.29 -17.02
CA LEU A 452 39.48 10.98 -16.76
C LEU A 452 39.00 10.27 -18.03
N HIS A 453 38.90 10.98 -19.16
CA HIS A 453 38.59 10.43 -20.46
C HIS A 453 39.88 10.05 -21.22
N MET A 454 39.86 8.91 -21.91
CA MET A 454 40.90 8.54 -22.86
C MET A 454 40.42 8.75 -24.28
N GLU A 455 41.24 9.44 -25.10
CA GLU A 455 40.97 9.63 -26.53
C GLU A 455 41.29 8.37 -27.36
N GLU A 456 42.16 7.50 -26.86
CA GLU A 456 42.51 6.23 -27.51
C GLU A 456 41.33 5.27 -27.46
N THR A 457 40.96 4.71 -28.61
CA THR A 457 39.91 3.70 -28.72
C THR A 457 40.40 2.37 -28.13
N PRO A 458 39.85 1.90 -26.99
CA PRO A 458 40.24 0.61 -26.45
C PRO A 458 39.84 -0.53 -27.39
N LEU A 459 40.60 -1.61 -27.38
CA LEU A 459 40.28 -2.83 -28.12
C LEU A 459 39.06 -3.49 -27.45
N ILE A 460 37.89 -3.32 -28.06
CA ILE A 460 36.63 -3.85 -27.56
C ILE A 460 36.05 -4.89 -28.51
N ASN A 461 35.40 -5.90 -27.95
CA ASN A 461 34.57 -6.83 -28.71
C ASN A 461 33.10 -6.57 -28.39
N ALA A 462 32.35 -6.07 -29.38
CA ALA A 462 30.94 -5.74 -29.24
C ALA A 462 30.07 -6.83 -29.90
N THR A 463 29.11 -7.36 -29.16
CA THR A 463 28.15 -8.35 -29.65
C THR A 463 26.72 -7.95 -29.31
N ILE A 464 25.78 -8.28 -30.19
CA ILE A 464 24.35 -8.02 -29.96
C ILE A 464 23.75 -9.25 -29.27
N LEU A 465 23.05 -9.02 -28.16
CA LEU A 465 22.34 -10.05 -27.41
C LEU A 465 20.83 -9.76 -27.46
N GLU A 466 20.06 -10.73 -27.93
CA GLU A 466 18.59 -10.69 -27.87
C GLU A 466 18.12 -11.29 -26.55
N ARG A 467 17.32 -10.55 -25.79
CA ARG A 467 16.77 -10.99 -24.51
C ARG A 467 15.26 -10.83 -24.48
N SER A 468 14.60 -11.78 -23.83
CA SER A 468 13.18 -11.72 -23.57
C SER A 468 12.86 -12.20 -22.16
N THR A 469 11.94 -11.51 -21.48
CA THR A 469 11.54 -11.82 -20.11
C THR A 469 10.10 -11.36 -19.88
N PRO A 470 9.31 -12.04 -19.02
CA PRO A 470 8.01 -11.51 -18.59
C PRO A 470 8.14 -10.19 -17.80
N GLY A 471 9.33 -9.85 -17.30
CA GLY A 471 9.58 -8.71 -16.43
C GLY A 471 9.50 -9.06 -14.94
N ASP A 472 10.34 -8.42 -14.13
CA ASP A 472 10.47 -8.72 -12.70
C ASP A 472 9.18 -8.43 -11.90
N LEU A 473 8.44 -7.37 -12.25
CA LEU A 473 7.18 -7.01 -11.61
C LEU A 473 6.07 -8.00 -11.96
N ALA A 474 6.02 -8.48 -13.22
CA ALA A 474 5.04 -9.47 -13.62
C ALA A 474 5.26 -10.81 -12.89
N VAL A 475 6.51 -11.28 -12.82
CA VAL A 475 6.88 -12.50 -12.07
C VAL A 475 6.62 -12.33 -10.58
N GLN A 476 6.88 -11.13 -10.02
CA GLN A 476 6.61 -10.85 -8.61
C GLN A 476 5.11 -10.85 -8.29
N LEU A 477 4.27 -10.37 -9.21
CA LEU A 477 2.81 -10.36 -9.06
C LEU A 477 2.21 -11.75 -9.26
N LEU A 478 2.58 -12.43 -10.35
CA LEU A 478 2.13 -13.77 -10.70
C LEU A 478 3.34 -14.67 -10.99
N PRO A 479 3.83 -15.42 -9.99
CA PRO A 479 4.98 -16.30 -10.16
C PRO A 479 4.81 -17.38 -11.25
N PHE A 480 3.57 -17.65 -11.67
CA PHE A 480 3.23 -18.59 -12.71
C PHE A 480 2.30 -17.92 -13.72
N GLY A 481 2.60 -18.05 -15.02
CA GLY A 481 1.75 -17.55 -16.10
C GLY A 481 1.81 -16.03 -16.29
N ALA A 482 2.84 -15.36 -15.78
CA ALA A 482 3.06 -13.92 -15.99
C ALA A 482 3.10 -13.57 -17.48
N GLU A 483 3.81 -14.38 -18.27
CA GLU A 483 3.96 -14.26 -19.71
C GLU A 483 2.63 -14.35 -20.46
N LYS A 484 1.65 -15.10 -19.93
CA LYS A 484 0.32 -15.23 -20.54
C LYS A 484 -0.55 -14.01 -20.29
N MET A 485 -0.36 -13.35 -19.14
CA MET A 485 -1.17 -12.19 -18.75
C MET A 485 -0.58 -10.87 -19.24
N PHE A 486 0.74 -10.72 -19.20
CA PHE A 486 1.45 -9.47 -19.47
C PHE A 486 2.33 -9.51 -20.73
N GLY A 487 2.52 -10.67 -21.35
CA GLY A 487 3.41 -10.83 -22.49
C GLY A 487 4.88 -10.94 -22.09
N LEU A 488 5.75 -10.86 -23.10
CA LEU A 488 7.20 -10.80 -22.93
C LEU A 488 7.71 -9.41 -23.33
N GLU A 489 8.60 -8.87 -22.51
CA GLU A 489 9.42 -7.72 -22.81
C GLU A 489 10.64 -8.17 -23.62
N HIS A 490 10.99 -7.42 -24.65
CA HIS A 490 12.12 -7.73 -25.53
C HIS A 490 13.18 -6.62 -25.46
N ALA A 491 14.44 -7.02 -25.39
CA ALA A 491 15.58 -6.11 -25.34
C ALA A 491 16.71 -6.57 -26.26
N GLN A 492 17.22 -5.64 -27.06
CA GLN A 492 18.46 -5.78 -27.81
C GLN A 492 19.58 -5.11 -27.03
N LEU A 493 20.49 -5.92 -26.49
CA LEU A 493 21.61 -5.44 -25.68
C LEU A 493 22.87 -5.40 -26.53
N VAL A 494 23.72 -4.41 -26.27
CA VAL A 494 25.08 -4.34 -26.83
C VAL A 494 26.05 -4.75 -25.72
N SER A 495 26.51 -5.99 -25.79
CA SER A 495 27.53 -6.55 -24.90
C SER A 495 28.91 -6.12 -25.35
N ILE A 496 29.72 -5.57 -24.45
CA ILE A 496 31.06 -5.07 -24.73
C ILE A 496 32.06 -5.76 -23.81
N ARG A 497 33.07 -6.42 -24.40
CA ARG A 497 34.19 -7.05 -23.68
C ARG A 497 35.50 -6.32 -23.94
N GLY A 498 36.46 -6.46 -23.03
CA GLY A 498 37.76 -5.77 -23.08
C GLY A 498 37.84 -4.49 -22.22
N LEU A 499 36.79 -4.19 -21.46
CA LEU A 499 36.71 -3.07 -20.51
C LEU A 499 36.14 -3.54 -19.16
N GLU A 500 36.54 -4.74 -18.75
CA GLU A 500 36.10 -5.34 -17.49
C GLU A 500 36.46 -4.46 -16.28
N PRO A 501 35.65 -4.49 -15.20
CA PRO A 501 35.90 -3.67 -14.02
C PRO A 501 37.31 -3.82 -13.44
N ASP A 502 37.98 -2.71 -13.17
CA ASP A 502 39.35 -2.66 -12.64
C ASP A 502 39.42 -1.81 -11.38
N LYS A 503 39.91 -2.42 -10.29
CA LYS A 503 40.17 -1.75 -9.00
C LYS A 503 41.25 -0.66 -9.11
N GLY A 504 42.10 -0.70 -10.13
CA GLY A 504 43.07 0.34 -10.43
C GLY A 504 42.48 1.61 -11.07
N SER A 505 41.22 1.57 -11.53
CA SER A 505 40.61 2.71 -12.21
C SER A 505 40.51 3.94 -11.31
N PRO A 506 40.82 5.16 -11.80
CA PRO A 506 40.67 6.38 -11.02
C PRO A 506 39.21 6.81 -10.85
N VAL A 507 38.26 6.14 -11.51
CA VAL A 507 36.83 6.40 -11.38
C VAL A 507 36.19 5.24 -10.63
N LEU A 508 35.61 5.54 -9.47
CA LEU A 508 34.78 4.60 -8.72
C LEU A 508 33.31 4.87 -9.06
N LEU A 509 32.64 3.87 -9.62
CA LEU A 509 31.22 3.85 -9.87
C LEU A 509 30.55 2.99 -8.80
N ALA A 510 29.63 3.57 -8.04
CA ALA A 510 28.86 2.84 -7.03
C ALA A 510 27.36 3.04 -7.23
N GLY A 511 26.58 1.98 -7.08
CA GLY A 511 25.14 2.01 -7.32
C GLY A 511 24.48 0.65 -7.07
N GLY A 512 23.18 0.64 -6.81
CA GLY A 512 22.44 -0.59 -6.49
C GLY A 512 22.01 -1.39 -7.74
N GLY A 513 20.74 -1.83 -7.74
CA GLY A 513 20.17 -2.62 -8.85
C GLY A 513 20.26 -1.98 -10.24
N LEU A 514 20.32 -0.65 -10.32
CA LEU A 514 20.49 0.10 -11.57
C LEU A 514 21.81 -0.22 -12.31
N LEU A 515 22.85 -0.64 -11.59
CA LEU A 515 24.12 -1.06 -12.20
C LEU A 515 24.12 -2.53 -12.60
N ARG A 516 23.25 -3.34 -11.99
CA ARG A 516 23.19 -4.80 -12.17
C ARG A 516 22.33 -5.22 -13.35
N VAL A 517 21.30 -4.43 -13.68
CA VAL A 517 20.43 -4.72 -14.83
C VAL A 517 21.22 -4.68 -16.14
N PHE A 518 21.04 -5.71 -16.98
CA PHE A 518 21.83 -5.99 -18.19
C PHE A 518 23.32 -6.30 -17.99
N GLU A 519 23.82 -6.31 -16.75
CA GLU A 519 25.18 -6.72 -16.43
C GLU A 519 25.17 -8.14 -15.89
N ASP A 520 24.43 -8.38 -14.79
CA ASP A 520 24.40 -9.65 -14.09
C ASP A 520 23.51 -10.69 -14.80
N ALA A 521 23.93 -11.96 -14.76
CA ALA A 521 23.11 -13.11 -15.14
C ALA A 521 21.82 -13.26 -14.30
N SER A 522 21.89 -12.89 -13.01
CA SER A 522 20.78 -13.07 -12.06
C SER A 522 19.77 -11.92 -12.03
N ALA A 523 20.05 -10.81 -12.73
CA ALA A 523 19.16 -9.66 -12.82
C ALA A 523 18.12 -9.86 -13.92
N SER A 524 17.17 -8.92 -14.03
CA SER A 524 16.21 -8.95 -15.14
C SER A 524 16.93 -8.87 -16.49
N PHE A 525 16.36 -9.54 -17.51
CA PHE A 525 16.98 -9.80 -18.81
C PHE A 525 18.25 -10.66 -18.77
N GLY A 526 18.65 -11.20 -17.62
CA GLY A 526 19.72 -12.17 -17.47
C GLY A 526 19.32 -13.60 -17.82
N LEU A 527 20.32 -14.44 -18.02
CA LEU A 527 20.15 -15.89 -18.22
C LEU A 527 20.49 -16.61 -16.90
N ASN A 528 19.76 -17.68 -16.59
CA ASN A 528 20.07 -18.54 -15.44
C ASN A 528 21.29 -19.46 -15.68
N ASP A 529 22.14 -19.13 -16.66
CA ASP A 529 23.37 -19.86 -16.99
C ASP A 529 24.58 -19.40 -16.15
N GLY A 530 24.41 -18.30 -15.40
CA GLY A 530 25.43 -17.74 -14.51
C GLY A 530 26.51 -16.92 -15.23
N VAL A 531 26.32 -16.59 -16.51
CA VAL A 531 27.30 -15.81 -17.29
C VAL A 531 26.85 -14.36 -17.41
N ASP A 532 27.69 -13.44 -16.95
CA ASP A 532 27.41 -12.00 -17.05
C ASP A 532 27.34 -11.54 -18.50
N GLN A 533 26.45 -10.59 -18.73
CA GLN A 533 26.07 -10.12 -20.06
C GLN A 533 26.97 -9.01 -20.57
N HIS A 534 27.66 -8.29 -19.67
CA HIS A 534 28.54 -7.16 -20.00
C HIS A 534 27.86 -6.10 -20.88
N ALA A 535 26.62 -5.75 -20.57
CA ALA A 535 25.86 -4.76 -21.32
C ALA A 535 25.30 -3.64 -20.42
N GLY A 536 25.49 -3.70 -19.10
CA GLY A 536 24.90 -2.77 -18.16
C GLY A 536 25.49 -1.36 -18.21
N PHE A 537 24.95 -0.50 -17.35
CA PHE A 537 25.40 0.89 -17.21
C PHE A 537 26.91 1.04 -16.98
N PRO A 538 27.58 0.22 -16.13
CA PRO A 538 29.02 0.29 -15.96
C PRO A 538 29.78 0.07 -17.28
N THR A 539 29.35 -0.92 -18.06
CA THR A 539 29.98 -1.30 -19.32
C THR A 539 29.81 -0.22 -20.39
N GLN A 540 28.60 0.34 -20.54
CA GLN A 540 28.36 1.44 -21.48
C GLN A 540 29.13 2.71 -21.10
N LEU A 541 29.20 3.03 -19.81
CA LEU A 541 29.95 4.19 -19.32
C LEU A 541 31.47 4.00 -19.50
N ALA A 542 32.00 2.81 -19.24
CA ALA A 542 33.40 2.48 -19.47
C ALA A 542 33.79 2.65 -20.95
N ALA A 543 32.95 2.14 -21.85
CA ALA A 543 33.14 2.29 -23.31
C ALA A 543 33.14 3.77 -23.73
N LEU A 544 32.22 4.58 -23.21
CA LEU A 544 32.16 6.02 -23.49
C LEU A 544 33.35 6.79 -22.90
N LEU A 545 33.89 6.37 -21.77
CA LEU A 545 35.08 7.02 -21.18
C LEU A 545 36.40 6.53 -21.80
N GLY A 546 36.36 5.44 -22.57
CA GLY A 546 37.53 4.80 -23.17
C GLY A 546 38.39 4.05 -22.16
N ARG A 547 37.81 3.66 -21.00
CA ARG A 547 38.59 3.05 -19.90
C ARG A 547 37.75 2.17 -18.96
N PRO A 548 38.38 1.18 -18.30
CA PRO A 548 37.77 0.44 -17.20
C PRO A 548 37.34 1.32 -16.02
N LEU A 549 36.34 0.85 -15.27
CA LEU A 549 35.83 1.50 -14.05
C LEU A 549 36.01 0.57 -12.84
N ASP A 550 36.20 1.13 -11.64
CA ASP A 550 36.01 0.35 -10.40
C ASP A 550 34.52 0.37 -10.08
N VAL A 551 33.87 -0.78 -9.98
CA VAL A 551 32.42 -0.90 -9.87
C VAL A 551 32.03 -1.53 -8.53
N ARG A 552 31.09 -0.89 -7.83
CA ARG A 552 30.50 -1.37 -6.59
C ARG A 552 28.99 -1.40 -6.69
N THR A 553 28.40 -2.52 -6.28
CA THR A 553 26.95 -2.75 -6.36
C THR A 553 26.21 -2.44 -5.05
N ASP A 554 26.94 -2.00 -4.02
CA ASP A 554 26.41 -1.56 -2.73
C ASP A 554 26.47 -0.03 -2.59
N LEU A 555 25.59 0.51 -1.74
CA LEU A 555 25.47 1.93 -1.43
C LEU A 555 25.93 2.25 0.01
N GLU A 556 26.70 1.35 0.63
CA GLU A 556 27.16 1.51 2.01
C GLU A 556 28.30 2.55 2.08
N PRO A 557 28.14 3.65 2.83
CA PRO A 557 29.14 4.72 2.86
C PRO A 557 30.53 4.25 3.25
N ALA A 558 30.66 3.35 4.22
CA ALA A 558 31.94 2.83 4.67
C ALA A 558 32.67 2.03 3.58
N SER A 559 31.93 1.22 2.82
CA SER A 559 32.45 0.43 1.68
C SER A 559 32.95 1.35 0.57
N ILE A 560 32.16 2.37 0.23
CA ILE A 560 32.50 3.37 -0.79
C ILE A 560 33.73 4.18 -0.36
N THR A 561 33.77 4.66 0.89
CA THR A 561 34.90 5.40 1.45
C THR A 561 36.19 4.57 1.43
N GLN A 562 36.11 3.25 1.68
CA GLN A 562 37.27 2.36 1.59
C GLN A 562 37.76 2.20 0.15
N ALA A 563 36.84 1.96 -0.79
CA ALA A 563 37.16 1.80 -2.22
C ALA A 563 37.61 3.11 -2.88
N ALA A 564 37.23 4.26 -2.33
CA ALA A 564 37.60 5.58 -2.85
C ALA A 564 39.08 5.92 -2.66
N ALA A 565 39.85 5.13 -1.91
CA ALA A 565 41.29 5.37 -1.72
C ALA A 565 42.02 5.36 -3.08
N GLY A 566 42.70 6.47 -3.40
CA GLY A 566 43.44 6.64 -4.66
C GLY A 566 42.59 6.98 -5.90
N LYS A 567 41.27 7.15 -5.72
CA LYS A 567 40.36 7.54 -6.81
C LYS A 567 40.37 9.05 -7.03
N LYS A 568 40.11 9.45 -8.27
CA LYS A 568 39.99 10.86 -8.69
C LYS A 568 38.55 11.33 -8.81
N LEU A 569 37.58 10.41 -8.85
CA LEU A 569 36.14 10.70 -8.90
C LEU A 569 35.36 9.52 -8.34
N VAL A 570 34.34 9.81 -7.53
CA VAL A 570 33.30 8.85 -7.14
C VAL A 570 31.98 9.26 -7.81
N VAL A 571 31.37 8.34 -8.53
CA VAL A 571 30.06 8.51 -9.19
C VAL A 571 29.05 7.60 -8.49
N LEU A 572 28.04 8.19 -7.86
CA LEU A 572 26.93 7.48 -7.25
C LEU A 572 25.72 7.47 -8.16
N VAL A 573 25.23 6.30 -8.52
CA VAL A 573 24.00 6.14 -9.32
C VAL A 573 22.90 5.61 -8.40
N VAL A 574 21.89 6.45 -8.15
CA VAL A 574 20.80 6.13 -7.24
C VAL A 574 19.44 6.45 -7.86
N GLY A 575 18.42 5.69 -7.48
CA GLY A 575 17.04 6.03 -7.85
C GLY A 575 16.57 7.27 -7.10
N ALA A 576 15.88 8.18 -7.80
CA ALA A 576 15.31 9.40 -7.21
C ALA A 576 14.39 9.10 -6.01
N ASP A 577 13.68 7.97 -6.04
CA ASP A 577 12.80 7.52 -4.95
C ASP A 577 13.55 7.00 -3.71
N GLN A 578 14.90 6.91 -3.76
CA GLN A 578 15.75 6.57 -2.61
C GLN A 578 16.37 7.81 -1.94
N LEU A 579 16.35 8.96 -2.63
CA LEU A 579 16.80 10.27 -2.14
C LEU A 579 15.72 10.90 -1.27
#